data_AF-A0A402AU68-F1
#
_entry.id   AF-A0A402AU68-F1
#
_cell.length_a   1.000
_cell.length_b   1.000
_cell.length_c   1.000
_cell.angle_alpha   90.00
_cell.angle_beta   90.00
_cell.angle_gamma   90.00
#
_symmetry.space_group_name_H-M   'P 1'
#
loop_
_entity.id
_entity.type
_entity.pdbx_description
1 polymer ?
#
loop_
_entity_poly.entity_id
_entity_poly.type
_entity_poly.pdbx_seq_one_letter_code
_entity_poly.pdbx_strand_id
1 'polypeptide(L)' 'MTLAADHETTEQELITFCKARLAHFKCPVAIEFGPLPKTSTGKVQKYVLRDKAWAGREKRIN' A
#
# COMPACT_ATOMS: atom_id res chain seq x y z
N MET A 1 0.56 -4.52 -3.46
CA MET A 1 1.12 -5.89 -3.45
C MET A 1 0.17 -6.75 -2.68
N THR A 2 -0.19 -7.92 -3.20
CA THR A 2 -1.05 -8.88 -2.50
C THR A 2 -0.15 -9.99 -2.02
N LEU A 3 -0.10 -10.25 -0.72
CA LEU A 3 0.61 -11.40 -0.18
C LEU A 3 -0.16 -12.69 -0.54
N ALA A 4 0.57 -13.75 -0.88
CA ALA A 4 0.00 -15.10 -0.99
C ALA A 4 -0.34 -15.61 0.42
N ALA A 5 -1.34 -16.50 0.52
CA ALA A 5 -2.09 -16.82 1.73
C ALA A 5 -1.31 -17.50 2.89
N ASP A 6 0.02 -17.57 2.84
CA ASP A 6 0.84 -18.25 3.85
C ASP A 6 2.27 -17.67 3.93
N HIS A 7 2.40 -16.36 3.77
CA HIS A 7 3.69 -15.68 3.98
C HIS A 7 3.50 -14.55 4.98
N GLU A 8 4.27 -14.58 6.06
CA GLU A 8 4.43 -13.46 6.95
C GLU A 8 5.63 -12.65 6.48
N THR A 9 5.41 -11.38 6.16
CA THR A 9 6.49 -10.43 5.93
C THR A 9 6.16 -9.15 6.66
N THR A 10 7.20 -8.46 7.10
CA THR A 10 7.02 -7.20 7.81
C THR A 10 7.01 -6.02 6.85
N GLU A 11 6.44 -4.90 7.27
CA GLU A 11 6.53 -3.62 6.56
C GLU A 11 8.00 -3.26 6.26
N GLN A 12 8.89 -3.44 7.24
CA GLN A 12 10.30 -3.08 7.13
C GLN A 12 11.03 -3.91 6.06
N GLU A 13 10.75 -5.21 5.98
CA GLU A 13 11.29 -6.10 4.96
C GLU A 13 10.88 -5.68 3.56
N LEU A 14 9.60 -5.35 3.37
CA LEU A 14 9.09 -4.90 2.08
C LEU A 14 9.66 -3.54 1.66
N ILE A 15 9.79 -2.59 2.60
CA ILE A 15 10.43 -1.30 2.33
C ILE A 15 11.90 -1.51 1.95
N THR A 16 12.62 -2.36 2.69
CA THR A 16 14.03 -2.69 2.41
C THR A 16 14.18 -3.36 1.04
N PHE A 17 13.28 -4.30 0.72
CA PHE A 17 13.20 -4.96 -0.56
C PHE A 17 13.01 -3.96 -1.72
N CYS A 18 12.15 -2.95 -1.54
CA CYS A 18 11.94 -1.88 -2.49
C CYS A 18 13.17 -0.97 -2.60
N LYS A 19 13.79 -0.57 -1.49
CA LYS A 19 14.98 0.31 -1.46
C LYS A 19 16.18 -0.30 -2.18
N ALA A 20 16.33 -1.63 -2.13
CA ALA A 20 17.38 -2.33 -2.85
C ALA A 20 17.19 -2.35 -4.38
N ARG A 21 15.96 -2.13 -4.88
CA ARG A 21 15.58 -2.32 -6.30
C ARG A 21 15.04 -1.07 -7.00
N LEU A 22 14.62 -0.07 -6.24
CA LEU A 22 14.01 1.16 -6.75
C LEU A 22 14.82 2.36 -6.27
N ALA A 23 14.77 3.44 -7.05
CA ALA A 23 15.28 4.72 -6.59
C ALA A 23 14.56 5.15 -5.30
N HIS A 24 15.28 5.78 -4.37
CA HIS A 24 14.80 6.09 -3.02
C HIS A 24 13.45 6.84 -3.02
N PHE A 25 13.26 7.79 -3.94
CA PHE A 25 12.02 8.58 -4.05
C PHE A 25 10.80 7.80 -4.55
N LYS A 26 10.99 6.59 -5.11
CA LYS A 26 9.91 5.70 -5.55
C LYS A 26 9.55 4.65 -4.51
N CYS A 27 10.32 4.55 -3.43
CA CYS A 27 10.06 3.57 -2.39
C CYS A 27 8.85 4.01 -1.55
N PRO A 28 7.96 3.06 -1.18
CA PRO A 28 6.86 3.37 -0.29
C PRO A 28 7.39 3.83 1.08
N VAL A 29 6.72 4.82 1.66
CA VAL A 29 7.02 5.34 3.00
C VAL A 29 6.30 4.59 4.11
N ALA A 30 5.19 3.92 3.79
CA ALA A 30 4.42 3.10 4.72
C ALA A 30 3.72 1.96 3.95
N ILE A 31 3.53 0.82 4.61
CA ILE A 31 2.82 -0.36 4.08
C ILE A 31 1.83 -0.85 5.12
N GLU A 32 0.56 -0.89 4.75
CA GLU A 32 -0.51 -1.47 5.57
C GLU A 32 -0.97 -2.79 4.96
N PHE A 33 -1.11 -3.82 5.80
CA PHE A 33 -1.66 -5.11 5.41
C PHE A 33 -3.15 -5.15 5.73
N GLY A 34 -3.96 -5.57 4.75
CA GLY A 34 -5.39 -5.67 4.93
C GLY A 34 -6.12 -6.06 3.65
N PRO A 35 -7.45 -6.24 3.74
CA PRO A 35 -8.26 -6.59 2.58
C PRO A 35 -8.33 -5.42 1.59
N LEU A 36 -8.16 -5.73 0.31
CA LEU A 36 -8.30 -4.73 -0.75
C LEU A 36 -9.80 -4.50 -1.05
N PRO A 37 -10.31 -3.26 -0.96
CA PRO A 37 -11.68 -2.96 -1.32
C PRO A 37 -11.86 -3.18 -2.82
N LYS A 38 -12.78 -4.06 -3.19
CA LYS A 38 -13.07 -4.41 -4.58
C LYS A 38 -14.53 -4.15 -4.92
N THR A 39 -14.84 -3.91 -6.18
CA THR A 39 -16.22 -3.88 -6.70
C THR A 39 -16.78 -5.30 -6.79
N SER A 40 -18.09 -5.44 -7.03
CA SER A 40 -18.72 -6.76 -7.29
C SER A 40 -18.11 -7.51 -8.48
N THR A 41 -17.44 -6.78 -9.39
CA THR A 41 -16.68 -7.31 -10.53
C THR A 41 -15.18 -7.48 -10.26
N GLY A 42 -14.74 -7.30 -9.01
CA GLY A 42 -13.37 -7.56 -8.57
C GLY A 42 -12.35 -6.42 -8.79
N LYS A 43 -12.77 -5.27 -9.33
CA LYS A 43 -11.87 -4.11 -9.56
C LYS A 43 -11.51 -3.44 -8.25
N VAL A 44 -10.24 -3.10 -8.04
CA VAL A 44 -9.79 -2.39 -6.83
C VAL A 44 -10.33 -0.97 -6.80
N GLN A 45 -10.98 -0.60 -5.71
CA GLN A 45 -11.55 0.72 -5.47
C GLN A 45 -10.48 1.67 -4.91
N LYS A 46 -9.61 2.19 -5.78
CA LYS A 46 -8.47 3.04 -5.39
C LYS A 46 -8.86 4.31 -4.62
N TYR A 47 -10.06 4.85 -4.86
CA TYR A 47 -10.52 6.06 -4.16
C TYR A 47 -10.72 5.79 -2.66
N VAL A 48 -11.26 4.62 -2.28
CA VAL A 48 -11.40 4.20 -0.87
C VAL A 48 -10.03 4.08 -0.21
N LEU A 49 -9.06 3.51 -0.92
CA LEU A 49 -7.68 3.39 -0.43
C LEU A 49 -7.02 4.76 -0.27
N ARG A 50 -7.18 5.68 -1.22
CA ARG A 50 -6.71 7.06 -1.09
C ARG A 50 -7.38 7.72 0.10
N ASP A 51 -8.69 7.59 0.27
CA ASP A 51 -9.41 8.20 1.38
C ASP A 51 -8.88 7.74 2.75
N LYS A 52 -8.70 6.43 2.94
CA LYS A 52 -8.05 5.86 4.12
C LYS A 52 -6.63 6.41 4.34
N ALA A 53 -5.81 6.48 3.29
CA ALA A 53 -4.44 6.98 3.40
C ALA A 53 -4.35 8.48 3.74
N TRP A 54 -5.37 9.26 3.37
CA TRP A 54 -5.46 10.70 3.66
C TRP A 54 -6.27 11.01 4.91
N ALA A 55 -6.98 10.05 5.50
CA ALA A 55 -7.72 10.24 6.74
C ALA A 55 -6.76 10.71 7.85
N GLY A 56 -7.03 11.87 8.44
CA GLY A 56 -6.17 12.47 9.48
C GLY A 56 -4.93 13.20 8.95
N ARG A 57 -4.73 13.35 7.63
CA ARG A 57 -3.65 14.19 7.06
C ARG A 57 -4.23 15.53 6.59
N GLU A 58 -3.67 16.63 7.07
CA GLU A 58 -4.15 17.99 6.76
C GLU A 58 -3.98 18.41 5.29
N LYS A 59 -3.04 17.81 4.57
CA LYS A 59 -2.75 18.15 3.16
C LYS A 59 -2.90 16.94 2.27
N ARG A 60 -3.87 16.97 1.35
CA ARG A 60 -3.96 16.05 0.21
C ARG A 60 -3.04 16.54 -0.93
N ILE A 61 -2.34 15.62 -1.58
CA ILE A 61 -1.69 15.91 -2.88
C ILE A 61 -2.70 15.62 -4.00
N ASN A 62 -2.83 16.57 -4.94
CA ASN A 62 -3.71 16.45 -6.10
C ASN A 62 -3.08 15.56 -7.18
#